data_AF-A0A1F4N5C3-F1
#
_entry.id   AF-A0A1F4N5C3-F1
#
_cell.length_a   1.000
_cell.length_b   1.000
_cell.length_c   1.000
_cell.angle_alpha   90.00
_cell.angle_beta   90.00
_cell.angle_gamma   90.00
#
_symmetry.space_group_name_H-M   'P 1'
#
loop_
_entity.id
_entity.type
_entity.pdbx_description
1 polymer ?
#
loop_
_entity_poly.entity_id
_entity_poly.type
_entity_poly.pdbx_seq_one_letter_code
_entity_poly.pdbx_strand_id
1 'polypeptide(L)'
;MTELAAAVPAAPQLGFTHFIAQTDLVGQGLFVILVIMSLVSWALIVTKGVGLFRRQRRSQAFLSFFWNATSLEAVQNEIATHGVSEPFAHLTAHAMHAQAHHARFGAAKLEEAGSAQDFLTRTIKKVLDEETMRMESGLSVLATIGATAPFVGLFGTVWGVYHALLAIGATGAGTLDKVAGPVGEALIMTGVGLAVAIPAVMGYNWLARSNRVWGARLDAFAFELFTFLSTGQTLKTSVEHDAPAAPAAPVRVVKQGNAA
;
A
#
# COMPACT_ATOMS: atom_id res chain seq x y z
N MET A 1 9.72 -16.06 67.42
CA MET A 1 9.31 -14.74 66.89
C MET A 1 9.17 -14.92 65.39
N THR A 2 7.95 -15.25 64.96
CA THR A 2 7.60 -15.61 63.59
C THR A 2 6.94 -14.39 63.00
N GLU A 3 7.60 -13.67 62.10
CA GLU A 3 6.95 -12.59 61.36
C GLU A 3 5.83 -13.19 60.49
N LEU A 4 4.60 -12.71 60.72
CA LEU A 4 3.45 -12.99 59.87
C LEU A 4 3.71 -12.34 58.52
N ALA A 5 3.95 -13.15 57.49
CA ALA A 5 3.83 -12.73 56.10
C ALA A 5 2.37 -12.28 55.87
N ALA A 6 2.13 -10.97 55.87
CA ALA A 6 0.86 -10.39 55.50
C ALA A 6 0.54 -10.84 54.07
N ALA A 7 -0.53 -11.62 53.90
CA ALA A 7 -1.03 -12.02 52.60
C ALA A 7 -1.36 -10.76 51.79
N VAL A 8 -0.63 -10.54 50.70
CA VAL A 8 -0.96 -9.53 49.70
C VAL A 8 -2.38 -9.85 49.20
N PRO A 9 -3.37 -8.96 49.37
CA PRO A 9 -4.70 -9.21 48.82
C PRO A 9 -4.54 -9.36 47.31
N ALA A 10 -5.00 -10.49 46.77
CA ALA A 10 -5.05 -10.71 45.33
C ALA A 10 -5.78 -9.52 44.71
N ALA A 11 -5.10 -8.81 43.79
CA ALA A 11 -5.72 -7.72 43.05
C ALA A 11 -7.07 -8.20 42.51
N PRO A 12 -8.16 -7.42 42.66
CA PRO A 12 -9.40 -7.75 41.98
C PRO A 12 -9.05 -7.96 40.52
N GLN A 13 -9.60 -9.00 39.90
CA GLN A 13 -9.34 -9.38 38.52
C GLN A 13 -9.76 -8.21 37.60
N LEU A 14 -8.88 -7.22 37.46
CA LEU A 14 -8.96 -6.09 36.54
C LEU A 14 -8.70 -6.69 35.15
N GLY A 15 -9.71 -7.37 34.65
CA GLY A 15 -9.70 -8.07 33.38
C GLY A 15 -10.62 -7.38 32.40
N PHE A 16 -10.21 -7.36 31.12
CA PHE A 16 -11.05 -7.01 29.98
C PHE A 16 -12.47 -7.62 30.06
N THR A 17 -12.59 -8.78 30.69
CA THR A 17 -13.85 -9.49 30.95
C THR A 17 -14.78 -8.78 31.93
N HIS A 18 -14.25 -8.13 32.97
CA HIS A 18 -15.02 -7.34 33.95
C HIS A 18 -15.53 -6.04 33.31
N PHE A 19 -14.68 -5.34 32.55
CA PHE A 19 -15.08 -4.16 31.78
C PHE A 19 -16.20 -4.50 30.80
N ILE A 20 -16.06 -5.54 29.97
CA ILE A 20 -17.11 -5.93 29.01
C ILE A 20 -18.42 -6.31 29.71
N ALA A 21 -18.36 -6.95 30.89
CA ALA A 21 -19.54 -7.34 31.65
C ALA A 21 -20.25 -6.18 32.37
N GLN A 22 -19.53 -5.09 32.71
CA GLN A 22 -20.10 -3.89 33.33
C GLN A 22 -20.33 -2.73 32.36
N THR A 23 -19.83 -2.84 31.12
CA THR A 23 -19.92 -1.76 30.13
C THR A 23 -21.31 -1.72 29.52
N ASP A 24 -21.90 -0.53 29.57
CA ASP A 24 -23.19 -0.19 28.99
C ASP A 24 -23.21 -0.43 27.46
N LEU A 25 -24.40 -0.60 26.86
CA LEU A 25 -24.57 -1.03 25.46
C LEU A 25 -23.75 -0.21 24.44
N VAL A 26 -23.58 1.09 24.71
CA VAL A 26 -22.79 1.99 23.88
C VAL A 26 -21.30 1.61 23.87
N GLY A 27 -20.70 1.31 25.02
CA GLY A 27 -19.28 0.98 25.10
C GLY A 27 -18.96 -0.36 24.44
N GLN A 28 -19.85 -1.35 24.58
CA GLN A 28 -19.75 -2.62 23.86
C GLN A 28 -19.83 -2.40 22.34
N GLY A 29 -20.75 -1.55 21.88
CA GLY A 29 -20.88 -1.19 20.46
C GLY A 29 -19.60 -0.56 19.90
N LEU A 30 -19.00 0.40 20.62
CA LEU A 30 -17.74 1.03 20.21
C LEU A 30 -16.59 0.03 20.14
N PHE A 31 -16.51 -0.91 21.09
CA PHE A 31 -15.47 -1.95 21.09
C PHE A 31 -15.64 -2.88 19.88
N VAL A 32 -16.87 -3.32 19.60
CA VAL A 32 -17.17 -4.13 18.41
C VAL A 32 -16.78 -3.40 17.12
N ILE A 33 -17.07 -2.10 17.02
CA ILE A 33 -16.66 -1.28 15.87
C ILE A 33 -15.13 -1.29 15.70
N LEU A 34 -14.37 -1.08 16.78
CA LEU A 34 -12.90 -1.14 16.73
C LEU A 34 -12.38 -2.51 16.29
N VAL A 35 -12.99 -3.59 16.77
CA VAL A 35 -12.63 -4.96 16.36
C VAL A 35 -12.90 -5.16 14.87
N ILE A 36 -14.05 -4.74 14.35
CA ILE A 36 -14.39 -4.82 12.92
C ILE A 36 -13.39 -3.99 12.10
N MET A 37 -13.08 -2.76 12.51
CA MET A 37 -12.08 -1.91 11.86
C MET A 37 -10.71 -2.60 11.81
N SER A 38 -10.28 -3.25 12.90
CA SER A 38 -9.03 -4.01 12.95
C SER A 38 -9.00 -5.16 11.95
N LEU A 39 -10.06 -5.97 11.92
CA LEU A 39 -10.17 -7.11 11.00
C LEU A 39 -10.17 -6.66 9.54
N VAL A 40 -10.93 -5.62 9.20
CA VAL A 40 -10.96 -5.05 7.85
C VAL A 40 -9.59 -4.49 7.47
N SER A 41 -8.92 -3.78 8.37
CA SER A 41 -7.57 -3.25 8.13
C SER A 41 -6.57 -4.36 7.81
N TRP A 42 -6.49 -5.39 8.65
CA TRP A 42 -5.58 -6.52 8.43
C TRP A 42 -5.93 -7.31 7.16
N ALA A 43 -7.20 -7.57 6.90
CA ALA A 43 -7.64 -8.25 5.69
C ALA A 43 -7.19 -7.49 4.43
N LEU A 44 -7.38 -6.17 4.41
CA LEU A 44 -6.94 -5.32 3.29
C LEU A 44 -5.40 -5.25 3.17
N ILE A 45 -4.68 -5.10 4.28
CA ILE A 45 -3.20 -5.10 4.30
C ILE A 45 -2.65 -6.39 3.69
N VAL A 46 -3.16 -7.55 4.12
CA VAL A 46 -2.68 -8.85 3.66
C VAL A 46 -3.08 -9.09 2.20
N THR A 47 -4.36 -8.90 1.85
CA THR A 47 -4.85 -9.18 0.49
C THR A 47 -4.20 -8.25 -0.55
N LYS A 48 -4.14 -6.94 -0.27
CA LYS A 48 -3.48 -5.98 -1.17
C LYS A 48 -1.97 -6.14 -1.16
N GLY A 49 -1.36 -6.43 -0.01
CA GLY A 49 0.09 -6.62 0.09
C GLY A 49 0.58 -7.84 -0.68
N VAL A 50 -0.09 -8.98 -0.53
CA VAL A 50 0.23 -10.19 -1.31
C VAL A 50 -0.07 -9.97 -2.78
N GLY A 51 -1.19 -9.33 -3.12
CA GLY A 51 -1.55 -8.98 -4.49
C GLY A 51 -0.48 -8.10 -5.16
N LEU A 52 -0.03 -7.05 -4.48
CA LEU A 52 1.03 -6.15 -4.92
C LEU A 52 2.34 -6.90 -5.15
N PHE A 53 2.77 -7.72 -4.19
CA PHE A 53 4.02 -8.48 -4.31
C PHE A 53 3.99 -9.45 -5.49
N ARG A 54 2.87 -10.16 -5.69
CA ARG A 54 2.68 -11.07 -6.84
C ARG A 54 2.67 -10.32 -8.16
N ARG A 55 1.96 -9.19 -8.25
CA ARG A 55 1.91 -8.33 -9.44
C ARG A 55 3.30 -7.81 -9.77
N GLN A 56 4.02 -7.26 -8.79
CA GLN A 56 5.38 -6.78 -8.93
C GLN A 56 6.33 -7.85 -9.48
N ARG A 57 6.28 -9.08 -8.97
CA ARG A 57 7.10 -10.18 -9.51
C ARG A 57 6.75 -10.50 -10.96
N ARG A 58 5.46 -10.55 -11.30
CA ARG A 58 4.99 -10.82 -12.67
C ARG A 58 5.36 -9.70 -13.64
N SER A 59 5.17 -8.45 -13.25
CA SER A 59 5.55 -7.29 -14.06
C SER A 59 7.04 -7.26 -14.34
N GLN A 60 7.89 -7.60 -13.36
CA GLN A 60 9.34 -7.69 -13.59
C GLN A 60 9.70 -8.81 -14.57
N ALA A 61 9.05 -9.98 -14.48
CA ALA A 61 9.25 -11.07 -15.42
C ALA A 61 8.82 -10.66 -16.85
N PHE A 62 7.64 -10.05 -16.99
CA PHE A 62 7.14 -9.57 -18.28
C PHE A 62 8.04 -8.47 -18.86
N LEU A 63 8.44 -7.47 -18.08
CA LEU A 63 9.36 -6.42 -18.54
C LEU A 63 10.69 -7.01 -19.01
N SER A 64 11.26 -7.96 -18.26
CA SER A 64 12.50 -8.62 -18.67
C SER A 64 12.34 -9.38 -19.99
N PHE A 65 11.18 -10.00 -20.22
CA PHE A 65 10.88 -10.66 -21.49
C PHE A 65 10.69 -9.64 -22.61
N PHE A 66 9.91 -8.58 -22.39
CA PHE A 66 9.61 -7.53 -23.36
C PHE A 66 10.89 -6.88 -23.91
N TRP A 67 11.83 -6.51 -23.03
CA TRP A 67 13.09 -5.88 -23.45
C TRP A 67 14.07 -6.83 -24.15
N ASN A 68 13.93 -8.14 -23.93
CA ASN A 68 14.75 -9.16 -24.59
C ASN A 68 14.10 -9.73 -25.85
N ALA A 69 12.80 -9.47 -26.07
CA ALA A 69 12.07 -9.96 -27.23
C ALA A 69 12.64 -9.34 -28.52
N THR A 70 12.82 -10.17 -29.54
CA THR A 70 13.37 -9.74 -30.84
C THR A 70 12.32 -9.18 -31.78
N SER A 71 11.02 -9.37 -31.48
CA SER A 71 9.92 -8.89 -32.31
C SER A 71 8.61 -8.72 -31.51
N LEU A 72 7.66 -7.95 -32.08
CA LEU A 72 6.33 -7.76 -31.51
C LEU A 72 5.49 -9.04 -31.53
N GLU A 73 5.69 -9.92 -32.51
CA GLU A 73 5.00 -11.20 -32.61
C GLU A 73 5.38 -12.12 -31.44
N ALA A 74 6.64 -12.08 -31.00
CA ALA A 74 7.07 -12.80 -29.80
C ALA A 74 6.35 -12.30 -28.54
N VAL A 75 6.16 -10.97 -28.43
CA VAL A 75 5.40 -10.36 -27.33
C VAL A 75 3.92 -10.73 -27.38
N GLN A 76 3.32 -10.72 -28.57
CA GLN A 76 1.93 -11.13 -28.74
C GLN A 76 1.71 -12.61 -28.40
N ASN A 77 2.61 -13.49 -28.82
CA ASN A 77 2.55 -14.92 -28.49
C ASN A 77 2.70 -15.17 -26.99
N GLU A 78 3.58 -14.45 -26.31
CA GLU A 78 3.72 -14.55 -24.85
C GLU A 78 2.43 -14.14 -24.13
N ILE A 79 1.83 -13.01 -24.53
CA ILE A 79 0.56 -12.55 -23.98
C ILE A 79 -0.58 -13.53 -24.29
N ALA A 80 -0.60 -14.13 -25.48
CA ALA A 80 -1.63 -15.11 -25.86
C ALA A 80 -1.48 -16.44 -25.09
N THR A 81 -0.25 -16.86 -24.79
CA THR A 81 0.05 -18.14 -24.13
C THR A 81 -0.13 -18.06 -22.62
N HIS A 82 0.37 -16.99 -22.00
CA HIS A 82 0.38 -16.82 -20.54
C HIS A 82 -0.74 -15.92 -20.00
N GLY A 83 -1.45 -15.22 -20.88
CA GLY A 83 -2.56 -14.34 -20.55
C GLY A 83 -2.12 -13.00 -19.96
N VAL A 84 -3.07 -12.06 -19.91
CA VAL A 84 -2.86 -10.73 -19.34
C VAL A 84 -3.02 -10.80 -17.82
N SER A 85 -1.92 -10.98 -17.11
CA SER A 85 -1.91 -11.21 -15.66
C SER A 85 -1.37 -10.04 -14.83
N GLU A 86 -0.91 -8.97 -15.49
CA GLU A 86 -0.25 -7.84 -14.85
C GLU A 86 -0.38 -6.54 -15.70
N PRO A 87 -0.21 -5.35 -15.11
CA PRO A 87 -0.52 -4.07 -15.75
C PRO A 87 0.27 -3.75 -17.03
N PHE A 88 1.54 -4.13 -17.12
CA PHE A 88 2.40 -3.84 -18.26
C PHE A 88 1.96 -4.65 -19.50
N ALA A 89 1.70 -5.94 -19.35
CA ALA A 89 1.14 -6.81 -20.38
C ALA A 89 -0.26 -6.35 -20.81
N HIS A 90 -1.09 -5.87 -19.87
CA HIS A 90 -2.39 -5.30 -20.18
C HIS A 90 -2.26 -4.06 -21.07
N LEU A 91 -1.37 -3.15 -20.69
CA LEU A 91 -1.06 -1.96 -21.49
C LEU A 91 -0.51 -2.32 -22.88
N THR A 92 0.45 -3.25 -22.95
CA THR A 92 1.01 -3.73 -24.22
C THR A 92 -0.04 -4.35 -25.13
N ALA A 93 -0.90 -5.22 -24.61
CA ALA A 93 -1.96 -5.87 -25.38
C ALA A 93 -2.92 -4.84 -25.99
N HIS A 94 -3.38 -3.87 -25.19
CA HIS A 94 -4.30 -2.82 -25.65
C HIS A 94 -3.64 -1.87 -26.64
N ALA A 95 -2.38 -1.48 -26.42
CA ALA A 95 -1.64 -0.61 -27.34
C ALA A 95 -1.40 -1.29 -28.70
N MET A 96 -1.01 -2.57 -28.70
CA MET A 96 -0.84 -3.35 -29.94
C MET A 96 -2.17 -3.54 -30.67
N HIS A 97 -3.25 -3.82 -29.93
CA HIS A 97 -4.58 -3.92 -30.54
C HIS A 97 -5.01 -2.60 -31.17
N ALA A 98 -4.77 -1.47 -30.50
CA ALA A 98 -5.08 -0.15 -31.03
C ALA A 98 -4.32 0.17 -32.31
N GLN A 99 -3.01 -0.15 -32.35
CA GLN A 99 -2.18 0.02 -33.55
C GLN A 99 -2.69 -0.84 -34.71
N ALA A 100 -2.96 -2.12 -34.47
CA ALA A 100 -3.45 -3.05 -35.49
C ALA A 100 -4.86 -2.68 -35.99
N HIS A 101 -5.74 -2.20 -35.11
CA HIS A 101 -7.09 -1.77 -35.48
C HIS A 101 -7.06 -0.57 -36.42
N HIS A 102 -6.27 0.46 -36.11
CA HIS A 102 -6.10 1.61 -37.00
C HIS A 102 -5.44 1.23 -38.33
N ALA A 103 -4.46 0.32 -38.32
CA ALA A 103 -3.82 -0.16 -39.55
C ALA A 103 -4.79 -0.90 -40.47
N ARG A 104 -5.78 -1.61 -39.91
CA ARG A 104 -6.72 -2.45 -40.67
C ARG A 104 -7.99 -1.73 -41.10
N PHE A 105 -8.53 -0.82 -40.27
CA PHE A 105 -9.85 -0.23 -40.48
C PHE A 105 -9.83 1.29 -40.74
N GLY A 106 -8.68 1.96 -40.57
CA GLY A 106 -8.62 3.42 -40.65
C GLY A 106 -9.48 4.11 -39.58
N ALA A 107 -9.81 5.39 -39.77
CA ALA A 107 -10.76 6.10 -38.92
C ALA A 107 -12.20 5.76 -39.36
N ALA A 108 -12.69 4.57 -38.99
CA ALA A 108 -14.01 4.09 -39.36
C ALA A 108 -15.11 4.61 -38.41
N LYS A 109 -14.75 5.07 -37.20
CA LYS A 109 -15.67 5.65 -36.20
C LYS A 109 -15.29 7.08 -35.80
N LEU A 110 -16.27 7.85 -35.33
CA LEU A 110 -16.07 9.18 -34.72
C LEU A 110 -15.08 9.17 -33.54
N GLU A 111 -15.00 8.06 -32.81
CA GLU A 111 -14.04 7.84 -31.71
C GLU A 111 -12.58 7.68 -32.21
N GLU A 112 -12.41 7.35 -33.49
CA GLU A 112 -11.14 7.12 -34.20
C GLU A 112 -10.73 8.34 -35.06
N ALA A 113 -11.45 9.45 -34.98
CA ALA A 113 -11.10 10.69 -35.66
C ALA A 113 -9.80 11.27 -35.09
N GLY A 114 -8.75 11.31 -35.91
CA GLY A 114 -7.41 11.76 -35.54
C GLY A 114 -6.32 10.97 -36.24
N SER A 115 -5.06 11.27 -35.94
CA SER A 115 -3.93 10.45 -36.40
C SER A 115 -3.90 9.11 -35.65
N ALA A 116 -3.23 8.09 -36.22
CA ALA A 116 -3.04 6.80 -35.54
C ALA A 116 -2.30 6.97 -34.20
N GLN A 117 -1.41 7.96 -34.12
CA GLN A 117 -0.67 8.35 -32.91
C GLN A 117 -1.61 8.95 -31.85
N ASP A 118 -2.60 9.76 -32.24
CA ASP A 118 -3.58 10.31 -31.30
C ASP A 118 -4.44 9.21 -30.67
N PHE A 119 -4.90 8.26 -31.48
CA PHE A 119 -5.70 7.13 -30.99
C PHE A 119 -4.88 6.21 -30.07
N LEU A 120 -3.63 5.91 -30.43
CA LEU A 120 -2.73 5.14 -29.59
C LEU A 120 -2.49 5.84 -28.24
N THR A 121 -2.23 7.15 -28.26
CA THR A 121 -2.05 7.96 -27.04
C THR A 121 -3.28 7.92 -26.15
N ARG A 122 -4.48 8.08 -26.72
CA ARG A 122 -5.76 8.00 -25.98
C ARG A 122 -5.98 6.63 -25.37
N THR A 123 -5.68 5.56 -26.11
CA THR A 123 -5.82 4.19 -25.61
C THR A 123 -4.86 3.91 -24.47
N ILE A 124 -3.59 4.28 -24.61
CA ILE A 124 -2.56 4.14 -23.57
C ILE A 124 -2.99 4.88 -22.31
N LYS A 125 -3.42 6.15 -22.45
CA LYS A 125 -3.87 6.97 -21.33
C LYS A 125 -5.07 6.35 -20.62
N LYS A 126 -6.06 5.87 -21.37
CA LYS A 126 -7.23 5.19 -20.81
C LYS A 126 -6.83 3.98 -19.97
N VAL A 127 -5.91 3.15 -20.46
CA VAL A 127 -5.45 1.97 -19.73
C VAL A 127 -4.66 2.36 -18.47
N LEU A 128 -3.82 3.40 -18.53
CA LEU A 128 -3.13 3.96 -17.38
C LEU A 128 -4.10 4.42 -16.28
N ASP A 129 -5.15 5.16 -16.67
CA ASP A 129 -6.16 5.65 -15.75
C ASP A 129 -6.92 4.47 -15.10
N GLU A 130 -7.31 3.45 -15.90
CA GLU A 130 -7.96 2.23 -15.41
C GLU A 130 -7.08 1.46 -14.42
N GLU A 131 -5.81 1.27 -14.72
CA GLU A 131 -4.87 0.57 -13.83
C GLU A 131 -4.59 1.38 -12.55
N THR A 132 -4.49 2.71 -12.64
CA THR A 132 -4.34 3.59 -11.48
C THR A 132 -5.54 3.48 -10.54
N MET A 133 -6.77 3.58 -11.06
CA MET A 133 -7.98 3.41 -10.26
C MET A 133 -8.06 2.03 -9.59
N ARG A 134 -7.64 0.96 -10.30
CA ARG A 134 -7.58 -0.39 -9.74
C ARG A 134 -6.58 -0.48 -8.58
N MET A 135 -5.43 0.19 -8.67
CA MET A 135 -4.41 0.21 -7.62
C MET A 135 -4.88 0.98 -6.38
N GLU A 136 -5.61 2.08 -6.54
CA GLU A 136 -6.11 2.92 -5.44
C GLU A 136 -7.30 2.34 -4.68
N SER A 137 -8.02 1.39 -5.29
CA SER A 137 -9.18 0.76 -4.66
C SER A 137 -8.89 0.18 -3.27
N GLY A 138 -9.71 0.55 -2.28
CA GLY A 138 -9.61 0.05 -0.91
C GLY A 138 -8.58 0.76 -0.01
N LEU A 139 -7.71 1.62 -0.55
CA LEU A 139 -6.80 2.44 0.27
C LEU A 139 -7.58 3.48 1.09
N SER A 140 -8.69 3.98 0.56
CA SER A 140 -9.58 4.92 1.26
C SER A 140 -10.08 4.35 2.59
N VAL A 141 -10.41 3.06 2.63
CA VAL A 141 -10.87 2.38 3.85
C VAL A 141 -9.78 2.35 4.91
N LEU A 142 -8.53 2.02 4.56
CA LEU A 142 -7.42 2.07 5.51
C LEU A 142 -7.17 3.50 6.01
N ALA A 143 -7.23 4.49 5.11
CA ALA A 143 -7.06 5.89 5.48
C ALA A 143 -8.14 6.34 6.46
N THR A 144 -9.40 6.02 6.20
CA THR A 144 -10.53 6.33 7.08
C THR A 144 -10.38 5.62 8.44
N ILE A 145 -10.05 4.32 8.46
CA ILE A 145 -9.86 3.58 9.72
C ILE A 145 -8.70 4.19 10.52
N GLY A 146 -7.56 4.45 9.88
CA GLY A 146 -6.40 5.05 10.51
C GLY A 146 -6.68 6.44 11.12
N ALA A 147 -7.51 7.24 10.45
CA ALA A 147 -7.90 8.56 10.94
C ALA A 147 -8.98 8.52 12.03
N THR A 148 -9.91 7.56 11.98
CA THR A 148 -11.12 7.56 12.83
C THR A 148 -11.01 6.67 14.06
N ALA A 149 -10.27 5.56 14.01
CA ALA A 149 -10.13 4.61 15.11
C ALA A 149 -9.63 5.24 16.44
N PRO A 150 -8.68 6.20 16.45
CA PRO A 150 -8.28 6.86 17.70
C PRO A 150 -9.42 7.65 18.33
N PHE A 151 -10.27 8.28 17.52
CA PHE A 151 -11.42 9.05 18.01
C PHE A 151 -12.53 8.14 18.54
N VAL A 152 -12.72 6.96 17.94
CA VAL A 152 -13.63 5.94 18.49
C VAL A 152 -13.15 5.47 19.87
N GLY A 153 -11.85 5.22 20.01
CA GLY A 153 -11.24 4.88 21.30
C GLY A 153 -11.40 5.98 22.35
N LEU A 154 -11.10 7.23 21.96
CA LEU A 154 -11.27 8.42 22.80
C LEU A 154 -12.73 8.59 23.24
N PHE A 155 -13.69 8.45 22.33
CA PHE A 155 -15.11 8.51 22.67
C PHE A 155 -15.49 7.44 23.68
N GLY A 156 -14.98 6.22 23.51
CA GLY A 156 -15.15 5.15 24.49
C GLY A 156 -14.58 5.46 25.87
N THR A 157 -13.40 6.11 25.95
CA THR A 157 -12.89 6.60 27.25
C THR A 157 -13.80 7.63 27.90
N VAL A 158 -14.25 8.63 27.12
CA VAL A 158 -15.12 9.70 27.64
C VAL A 158 -16.42 9.11 28.16
N TRP A 159 -17.01 8.16 27.42
CA TRP A 159 -18.22 7.47 27.82
C TRP A 159 -18.04 6.63 29.10
N GLY A 160 -16.94 5.89 29.20
CA GLY A 160 -16.63 5.08 30.39
C GLY A 160 -16.42 5.93 31.64
N VAL A 161 -15.67 7.02 31.53
CA VAL A 161 -15.47 7.98 32.63
C VAL A 161 -16.79 8.64 33.03
N TYR A 162 -17.64 9.00 32.07
CA TYR A 162 -18.96 9.57 32.36
C TYR A 162 -19.84 8.61 33.18
N HIS A 163 -19.91 7.32 32.81
CA HIS A 163 -20.68 6.32 33.55
C HIS A 163 -20.11 6.06 34.94
N ALA A 164 -18.79 6.02 35.06
CA ALA A 164 -18.11 5.89 36.35
C ALA A 164 -18.50 7.03 37.31
N LEU A 165 -18.46 8.28 36.83
CA LEU A 165 -18.81 9.46 37.62
C LEU A 165 -20.29 9.48 38.01
N LEU A 166 -21.19 9.05 37.13
CA LEU A 166 -22.62 8.91 37.46
C LEU A 166 -22.86 7.89 38.58
N ALA A 167 -22.20 6.73 38.51
CA ALA A 167 -22.33 5.68 39.54
C ALA A 167 -21.81 6.15 40.91
N ILE A 168 -20.70 6.91 40.93
CA ILE A 168 -20.17 7.51 42.16
C ILE A 168 -21.11 8.58 42.70
N GLY A 169 -21.66 9.44 41.83
CA GLY A 169 -22.63 10.46 42.20
C GLY A 169 -23.90 9.87 42.81
N ALA A 170 -24.38 8.74 42.29
CA ALA A 170 -25.56 8.05 42.81
C ALA A 170 -25.33 7.37 44.18
N THR A 171 -24.09 6.92 44.46
CA THR A 171 -23.75 6.23 45.71
C THR A 171 -23.28 7.15 46.83
N GLY A 172 -22.95 8.41 46.53
CA GLY A 172 -22.50 9.42 47.51
C GLY A 172 -21.11 9.15 48.12
N ALA A 173 -20.44 8.04 47.74
CA ALA A 173 -19.16 7.63 48.26
C ALA A 173 -18.03 7.99 47.27
N GLY A 174 -17.52 9.23 47.36
CA GLY A 174 -16.46 9.77 46.51
C GLY A 174 -15.03 9.39 46.93
N THR A 175 -14.78 8.14 47.36
CA THR A 175 -13.41 7.70 47.69
C THR A 175 -12.60 7.41 46.43
N LEU A 176 -11.33 7.82 46.39
CA LEU A 176 -10.43 7.66 45.23
C LEU A 176 -10.37 6.21 44.71
N ASP A 177 -10.40 5.23 45.61
CA ASP A 177 -10.37 3.80 45.28
C ASP A 177 -11.58 3.35 44.43
N LYS A 178 -12.71 4.06 44.53
CA LYS A 178 -13.92 3.78 43.73
C LYS A 178 -13.89 4.41 42.34
N VAL A 179 -13.02 5.40 42.14
CA VAL A 179 -12.86 6.12 40.86
C VAL A 179 -11.76 5.47 40.01
N ALA A 180 -10.65 5.06 40.64
CA ALA A 180 -9.44 4.62 39.94
C ALA A 180 -9.65 3.40 39.04
N GLY A 181 -10.46 2.42 39.47
CA GLY A 181 -10.75 1.21 38.70
C GLY A 181 -11.49 1.52 37.39
N PRO A 182 -12.73 2.06 37.44
CA PRO A 182 -13.51 2.35 36.23
C PRO A 182 -12.83 3.32 35.26
N VAL A 183 -12.09 4.31 35.76
CA VAL A 183 -11.33 5.24 34.92
C VAL A 183 -10.16 4.52 34.23
N GLY A 184 -9.45 3.64 34.95
CA GLY A 184 -8.39 2.82 34.38
C GLY A 184 -8.91 1.85 33.30
N GLU A 185 -10.05 1.22 33.52
CA GLU A 185 -10.69 0.36 32.52
C GLU A 185 -11.11 1.15 31.28
N ALA A 186 -11.63 2.37 31.44
CA ALA A 186 -11.96 3.23 30.31
C ALA A 186 -10.74 3.52 29.42
N LEU A 187 -9.56 3.78 30.01
CA LEU A 187 -8.30 4.08 29.28
C LEU A 187 -7.87 2.97 28.31
N ILE A 188 -8.25 1.72 28.59
CA ILE A 188 -8.00 0.59 27.69
C ILE A 188 -8.59 0.86 26.30
N MET A 189 -9.76 1.51 26.25
CA MET A 189 -10.48 1.77 25.00
C MET A 189 -9.70 2.69 24.04
N THR A 190 -9.00 3.68 24.58
CA THR A 190 -8.09 4.52 23.79
C THR A 190 -6.86 3.73 23.33
N GLY A 191 -6.31 2.87 24.20
CA GLY A 191 -5.23 1.95 23.82
C GLY A 191 -5.62 1.06 22.65
N VAL A 192 -6.83 0.49 22.66
CA VAL A 192 -7.37 -0.31 21.56
C VAL A 192 -7.54 0.53 20.30
N GLY A 193 -8.10 1.74 20.41
CA GLY A 193 -8.24 2.66 19.27
C GLY A 193 -6.89 2.95 18.57
N LEU A 194 -5.84 3.18 19.35
CA LEU A 194 -4.48 3.36 18.83
C LEU A 194 -3.90 2.07 18.22
N ALA A 195 -4.11 0.92 18.87
CA ALA A 195 -3.66 -0.37 18.38
C ALA A 195 -4.31 -0.74 17.02
N VAL A 196 -5.53 -0.27 16.75
CA VAL A 196 -6.19 -0.40 15.45
C VAL A 196 -5.67 0.62 14.43
N ALA A 197 -5.47 1.87 14.85
CA ALA A 197 -5.07 2.95 13.97
C ALA A 197 -3.65 2.80 13.42
N ILE A 198 -2.68 2.41 14.25
CA ILE A 198 -1.26 2.37 13.89
C ILE A 198 -1.02 1.43 12.69
N PRO A 199 -1.45 0.15 12.71
CA PRO A 199 -1.28 -0.74 11.56
C PRO A 199 -2.01 -0.24 10.32
N ALA A 200 -3.20 0.34 10.48
CA ALA A 200 -3.99 0.87 9.35
C ALA A 200 -3.27 2.00 8.62
N VAL A 201 -2.72 2.98 9.36
CA VAL A 201 -1.94 4.10 8.80
C VAL A 201 -0.64 3.60 8.16
N MET A 202 0.06 2.67 8.81
CA MET A 202 1.28 2.07 8.25
C MET A 202 1.00 1.33 6.95
N GLY A 203 -0.05 0.50 6.93
CA GLY A 203 -0.50 -0.23 5.75
C GLY A 203 -0.90 0.69 4.61
N TYR A 204 -1.65 1.75 4.89
CA TYR A 204 -2.03 2.77 3.91
C TYR A 204 -0.79 3.41 3.29
N ASN A 205 0.12 3.91 4.11
CA ASN A 205 1.33 4.58 3.64
C ASN A 205 2.22 3.67 2.79
N TRP A 206 2.37 2.40 3.21
CA TRP A 206 3.15 1.42 2.46
C TRP A 206 2.53 1.08 1.10
N LEU A 207 1.22 0.83 1.05
CA LEU A 207 0.50 0.54 -0.19
C LEU A 207 0.47 1.75 -1.12
N ALA A 208 0.16 2.94 -0.60
CA ALA A 208 0.12 4.19 -1.36
C ALA A 208 1.48 4.52 -2.00
N ARG A 209 2.57 4.39 -1.22
CA ARG A 209 3.93 4.60 -1.74
C ARG A 209 4.26 3.60 -2.84
N SER A 210 3.91 2.32 -2.63
CA SER A 210 4.19 1.28 -3.62
C SER A 210 3.42 1.51 -4.91
N ASN A 211 2.13 1.86 -4.82
CA ASN A 211 1.31 2.20 -5.98
C ASN A 211 1.90 3.40 -6.75
N ARG A 212 2.35 4.45 -6.05
CA ARG A 212 2.98 5.61 -6.69
C ARG A 212 4.26 5.23 -7.46
N VAL A 213 5.11 4.39 -6.87
CA VAL A 213 6.36 3.95 -7.52
C VAL A 213 6.05 3.08 -8.75
N TRP A 214 5.08 2.16 -8.64
CA TRP A 214 4.70 1.28 -9.74
C TRP A 214 3.93 2.00 -10.84
N GLY A 215 3.07 2.95 -10.49
CA GLY A 215 2.40 3.84 -11.44
C GLY A 215 3.40 4.63 -12.28
N ALA A 216 4.38 5.27 -11.64
CA ALA A 216 5.43 6.01 -12.36
C ALA A 216 6.25 5.11 -13.31
N ARG A 217 6.47 3.83 -12.98
CA ARG A 217 7.13 2.87 -13.86
C ARG A 217 6.23 2.48 -15.05
N LEU A 218 4.94 2.31 -14.80
CA LEU A 218 3.96 2.02 -15.84
C LEU A 218 3.84 3.20 -16.81
N ASP A 219 3.86 4.43 -16.30
CA ASP A 219 3.87 5.66 -17.11
C ASP A 219 5.12 5.74 -17.99
N ALA A 220 6.31 5.50 -17.41
CA ALA A 220 7.56 5.48 -18.16
C ALA A 220 7.54 4.43 -19.29
N PHE A 221 7.09 3.21 -18.96
CA PHE A 221 6.93 2.15 -19.95
C PHE A 221 5.90 2.49 -21.03
N ALA A 222 4.83 3.20 -20.69
CA ALA A 222 3.83 3.65 -21.64
C ALA A 222 4.40 4.60 -22.69
N PHE A 223 5.28 5.53 -22.28
CA PHE A 223 6.00 6.41 -23.21
C PHE A 223 6.92 5.61 -24.13
N GLU A 224 7.70 4.69 -23.58
CA GLU A 224 8.61 3.86 -24.38
C GLU A 224 7.86 2.97 -25.37
N LEU A 225 6.76 2.35 -24.94
CA LEU A 225 5.87 1.56 -25.78
C LEU A 225 5.23 2.41 -26.89
N PHE A 226 4.78 3.62 -26.56
CA PHE A 226 4.26 4.56 -27.55
C PHE A 226 5.32 4.90 -28.61
N THR A 227 6.53 5.28 -28.19
CA THR A 227 7.64 5.57 -29.12
C THR A 227 7.97 4.36 -29.99
N PHE A 228 8.03 3.17 -29.41
CA PHE A 228 8.32 1.93 -30.12
C PHE A 228 7.25 1.61 -31.19
N LEU A 229 5.96 1.70 -30.85
CA LEU A 229 4.86 1.42 -31.78
C LEU A 229 4.66 2.53 -32.83
N SER A 230 4.96 3.78 -32.50
CA SER A 230 4.81 4.91 -33.43
C SER A 230 5.98 5.06 -34.41
N THR A 231 7.20 4.71 -33.97
CA THR A 231 8.44 4.95 -34.74
C THR A 231 8.98 3.67 -35.39
N GLY A 232 8.56 2.49 -34.93
CA GLY A 232 9.00 1.19 -35.47
C GLY A 232 10.48 0.86 -35.21
N GLN A 233 11.20 1.68 -34.44
CA GLN A 233 12.60 1.45 -34.10
C GLN A 233 12.73 0.76 -32.74
N THR A 234 13.47 -0.35 -32.70
CA THR A 234 13.95 -0.96 -31.46
C THR A 234 14.90 0.00 -30.76
N LEU A 235 14.48 0.57 -29.63
CA LEU A 235 15.35 1.35 -28.72
C LEU A 235 16.36 0.41 -28.05
N LYS A 236 17.35 -0.07 -28.83
CA LYS A 236 18.55 -0.75 -28.32
C LYS A 236 19.75 0.18 -28.19
N THR A 237 19.56 1.49 -28.36
CA THR A 237 20.68 2.46 -28.39
C THR A 237 20.50 3.54 -27.34
N SER A 238 20.70 3.22 -26.05
CA SER A 238 21.04 4.26 -25.05
C SER A 238 21.80 3.76 -23.80
N VAL A 239 21.97 2.45 -23.56
CA VAL A 239 22.61 1.97 -22.31
C VAL A 239 24.06 1.50 -22.50
N GLU A 240 24.60 1.52 -23.72
CA GLU A 240 25.97 1.08 -24.01
C GLU A 240 26.90 2.23 -24.43
N HIS A 241 27.03 3.28 -23.62
CA HIS A 241 28.28 4.06 -23.48
C HIS A 241 28.23 5.02 -22.28
N ASP A 242 28.33 4.50 -21.06
CA ASP A 242 29.01 5.23 -19.98
C ASP A 242 29.56 4.22 -18.96
N ALA A 243 30.43 3.33 -19.46
CA ALA A 243 31.35 2.63 -18.58
C ALA A 243 32.43 3.65 -18.19
N PRO A 244 32.62 3.97 -16.89
CA PRO A 244 33.70 4.85 -16.49
C PRO A 244 35.03 4.25 -16.97
N ALA A 245 35.76 5.03 -17.76
CA ALA A 245 37.08 4.67 -18.25
C ALA A 245 37.93 4.11 -17.10
N ALA A 246 38.49 2.92 -17.30
CA ALA A 246 39.39 2.29 -16.35
C ALA A 246 40.51 3.27 -15.95
N PRO A 247 40.88 3.36 -14.66
CA PRO A 247 41.90 4.29 -14.23
C PRO A 247 43.24 3.95 -14.90
N ALA A 248 43.82 4.95 -15.56
CA ALA A 248 45.12 4.86 -16.19
C ALA A 248 46.19 4.40 -15.20
N ALA A 249 47.03 3.45 -15.63
CA ALA A 249 48.12 2.91 -14.85
C ALA A 249 49.09 4.03 -14.37
N PRO A 250 49.63 3.96 -13.15
CA PRO A 250 50.50 5.00 -12.63
C PRO A 250 51.82 5.05 -13.40
N VAL A 251 52.16 6.26 -13.87
CA VAL A 251 53.44 6.59 -14.49
C VAL A 251 54.57 6.30 -13.50
N ARG A 252 55.44 5.35 -13.85
CA ARG A 252 56.61 4.97 -13.06
C ARG A 252 57.64 6.11 -13.14
N VAL A 253 57.77 6.89 -12.06
CA VAL A 253 58.80 7.92 -11.92
C VAL A 253 60.17 7.22 -11.92
N VAL A 254 60.95 7.45 -12.97
CA VAL A 254 62.35 7.02 -13.05
C VAL A 254 63.16 7.88 -12.08
N LYS A 255 63.65 7.25 -11.01
CA LYS A 255 64.58 7.87 -10.07
C LYS A 255 65.92 8.08 -10.80
N GLN A 256 66.20 9.32 -11.20
CA GLN A 256 67.55 9.72 -11.61
C GLN A 256 68.45 9.65 -10.37
N GLY A 257 69.19 8.54 -10.24
CA GLY A 257 70.36 8.48 -9.38
C GLY A 257 71.51 9.17 -10.10
N ASN A 258 71.86 10.38 -9.65
CA ASN A 258 73.15 10.96 -9.98
C ASN A 258 74.15 10.52 -8.90
N ALA A 259 75.24 9.95 -9.35
CA ALA A 259 76.39 9.56 -8.54
C ALA A 259 77.36 10.74 -8.45
N ALA A 260 77.73 11.13 -7.23
CA ALA A 260 79.03 11.66 -6.81
C ALA A 260 78.96 12.04 -5.33
#